data_AF-A0A924KJW2-F1
#
_entry.id   AF-A0A924KJW2-F1
#
_cell.length_a   1.000
_cell.length_b   1.000
_cell.length_c   1.000
_cell.angle_alpha   90.00
_cell.angle_beta   90.00
_cell.angle_gamma   90.00
#
_symmetry.space_group_name_H-M   'P 1'
#
loop_
_entity.id
_entity.type
_entity.pdbx_description
1 polymer ?
#
loop_
_entity_poly.entity_id
_entity_poly.type
_entity_poly.pdbx_seq_one_letter_code
_entity_poly.pdbx_strand_id
1 'polypeptide(L)'
;MNERFNPSQISKVIDQSLMYQCACPAQVCRAIFELRELYEYQMKCVGESVNDARVHHTIAQATEVAHARMEQCLQDILDIEGWDQTTFLMPESLKKKPSKSI
;
A
#
# COMPACT_ATOMS: atom_id res chain seq x y z
N MET A 1 8.31 9.62 7.71
CA MET A 1 7.12 9.02 7.06
C MET A 1 6.03 8.75 8.08
N ASN A 2 4.83 9.25 7.83
CA ASN A 2 3.64 9.00 8.66
C ASN A 2 2.78 7.91 7.98
N GLU A 3 2.45 6.85 8.70
CA GLU A 3 1.74 5.69 8.14
C GLU A 3 0.26 5.71 8.57
N ARG A 4 -0.66 5.74 7.59
CA ARG A 4 -2.11 5.66 7.86
C ARG A 4 -2.59 4.22 7.97
N PHE A 5 -1.95 3.31 7.24
CA PHE A 5 -2.21 1.87 7.33
C PHE A 5 -1.01 1.18 7.95
N ASN A 6 -1.21 0.37 8.98
CA ASN A 6 -0.11 -0.44 9.51
C ASN A 6 0.14 -1.67 8.60
N PRO A 7 1.30 -2.34 8.73
CA PRO A 7 1.64 -3.48 7.88
C PRO A 7 0.61 -4.63 7.89
N SER A 8 -0.07 -4.88 9.02
CA SER A 8 -1.06 -5.96 9.10
C SER A 8 -2.36 -5.63 8.36
N GLN A 9 -2.78 -4.36 8.34
CA GLN A 9 -3.89 -3.89 7.51
C GLN A 9 -3.58 -4.05 6.02
N ILE A 10 -2.36 -3.68 5.60
CA ILE A 10 -1.93 -3.81 4.20
C ILE A 10 -1.87 -5.30 3.79
N SER A 11 -1.28 -6.17 4.63
CA SER A 11 -1.25 -7.62 4.37
C SER A 11 -2.67 -8.18 4.22
N LYS A 12 -3.59 -7.77 5.10
CA LYS A 12 -4.98 -8.23 5.08
C LYS A 12 -5.71 -7.86 3.80
N VAL A 13 -5.45 -6.67 3.24
CA VAL A 13 -6.01 -6.27 1.94
C VAL A 13 -5.40 -7.11 0.81
N ILE A 14 -4.08 -7.34 0.83
CA ILE A 14 -3.39 -8.17 -0.17
C ILE A 14 -3.93 -9.61 -0.18
N ASP A 15 -4.03 -10.25 0.99
CA ASP A 15 -4.45 -11.65 1.11
C ASP A 15 -5.87 -11.88 0.57
N GLN A 16 -6.78 -10.93 0.85
CA GLN A 16 -8.14 -10.98 0.32
C GLN A 16 -8.21 -10.68 -1.18
N SER A 17 -7.33 -9.83 -1.69
CA SER A 17 -7.27 -9.52 -3.13
C SER A 17 -6.75 -10.70 -3.97
N LEU A 18 -5.91 -11.59 -3.40
CA LEU A 18 -5.40 -12.78 -4.08
C LEU A 18 -6.50 -13.81 -4.40
N MET A 19 -7.66 -13.73 -3.73
CA MET A 19 -8.76 -14.68 -3.91
C MET A 19 -9.73 -14.30 -5.06
N TYR A 20 -9.60 -13.12 -5.69
CA TYR A 20 -10.67 -12.58 -6.55
C TYR A 20 -10.20 -11.88 -7.85
N GLN A 21 -11.19 -11.47 -8.66
CA GLN A 21 -11.05 -10.99 -10.04
C GLN A 21 -10.47 -9.57 -10.15
N CYS A 22 -10.31 -8.85 -9.03
CA CYS A 22 -9.74 -7.51 -8.98
C CYS A 22 -8.50 -7.51 -8.07
N ALA A 23 -7.34 -7.21 -8.65
CA ALA A 23 -6.08 -7.09 -7.92
C ALA A 23 -5.77 -5.64 -7.51
N CYS A 24 -6.66 -4.67 -7.79
CA CYS A 24 -6.36 -3.25 -7.70
C CYS A 24 -5.97 -2.81 -6.27
N PRO A 25 -6.70 -3.18 -5.19
CA PRO A 25 -6.27 -2.85 -3.83
C PRO A 25 -4.88 -3.44 -3.50
N ALA A 26 -4.62 -4.69 -3.88
CA ALA A 26 -3.30 -5.29 -3.68
C ALA A 26 -2.18 -4.59 -4.46
N GLN A 27 -2.42 -4.10 -5.67
CA GLN A 27 -1.40 -3.36 -6.42
C GLN A 27 -1.03 -2.05 -5.70
N VAL A 28 -2.03 -1.33 -5.19
CA VAL A 28 -1.81 -0.10 -4.41
C VAL A 28 -1.06 -0.41 -3.11
N CYS A 29 -1.43 -1.48 -2.41
CA CYS A 29 -0.72 -1.97 -1.23
C CYS A 29 0.76 -2.30 -1.50
N ARG A 30 1.07 -2.94 -2.64
CA ARG A 30 2.45 -3.23 -3.04
C ARG A 30 3.25 -1.95 -3.30
N ALA A 31 2.67 -0.99 -4.02
CA ALA A 31 3.31 0.30 -4.25
C ALA A 31 3.58 1.05 -2.93
N ILE A 32 2.66 0.98 -1.96
CA ILE A 32 2.88 1.52 -0.61
C ILE A 32 4.11 0.87 0.02
N PHE A 33 4.22 -0.47 0.02
CA PHE A 33 5.37 -1.18 0.58
C PHE A 33 6.70 -0.78 -0.06
N GLU A 34 6.75 -0.76 -1.39
CA GLU A 34 7.96 -0.37 -2.13
C GLU A 34 8.40 1.06 -1.78
N LEU A 35 7.44 1.98 -1.56
CA LEU A 35 7.75 3.34 -1.12
C LEU A 35 8.30 3.37 0.32
N ARG A 36 7.83 2.50 1.22
CA ARG A 36 8.39 2.39 2.58
C ARG A 36 9.84 1.90 2.54
N GLU A 37 10.09 0.83 1.79
CA GLU A 37 11.43 0.27 1.62
C GLU A 37 12.39 1.29 1.01
N LEU A 38 11.94 2.04 0.01
CA LEU A 38 12.72 3.12 -0.59
C LEU A 38 13.06 4.21 0.44
N TYR A 39 12.08 4.66 1.23
CA TYR A 39 12.32 5.68 2.25
C TYR A 39 13.34 5.21 3.29
N GLU A 40 13.14 4.00 3.82
CA GLU A 40 14.05 3.37 4.79
C GLU A 40 15.46 3.24 4.25
N TYR A 41 15.59 2.79 2.99
CA TYR A 41 16.87 2.69 2.31
C TYR A 41 17.58 4.05 2.24
N GLN A 42 16.89 5.11 1.81
CA GLN A 42 17.49 6.44 1.74
C GLN A 42 17.94 6.96 3.11
N MET A 43 17.10 6.79 4.14
CA MET A 43 17.42 7.25 5.49
C MET A 43 18.58 6.48 6.12
N LYS A 44 18.71 5.18 5.81
CA LYS A 44 19.88 4.40 6.20
C LYS A 44 21.14 4.87 5.46
N CYS A 45 21.05 5.06 4.14
CA CYS A 45 22.19 5.49 3.34
C CYS A 45 22.70 6.88 3.73
N VAL A 46 21.86 7.84 4.13
CA VAL A 46 22.31 9.17 4.62
C VAL A 46 23.38 9.05 5.71
N GLY A 47 23.26 8.07 6.61
CA GLY A 47 24.21 7.89 7.71
C GLY A 47 25.51 7.20 7.32
N GLU A 48 25.54 6.52 6.17
CA GLU A 48 26.63 5.61 5.76
C GLU A 48 27.34 6.06 4.46
N SER A 49 26.80 7.08 3.79
CA SER A 49 27.17 7.45 2.41
C SER A 49 28.28 8.50 2.33
N VAL A 50 29.17 8.33 1.35
CA VAL A 50 30.12 9.36 0.89
C VAL A 50 29.51 10.32 -0.14
N ASN A 51 28.31 10.01 -0.65
CA ASN A 51 27.59 10.88 -1.56
C ASN A 51 26.93 12.03 -0.80
N ASP A 52 26.59 13.09 -1.54
CA ASP A 52 25.90 14.26 -0.97
C ASP A 52 24.56 13.86 -0.33
N ALA A 53 24.44 14.09 0.97
CA ALA A 53 23.23 13.81 1.75
C ALA A 53 21.96 14.45 1.14
N ARG A 54 22.10 15.54 0.38
CA ARG A 54 20.98 16.18 -0.34
C ARG A 54 20.31 15.25 -1.33
N VAL A 55 21.03 14.33 -1.96
CA VAL A 55 20.44 13.34 -2.89
C VAL A 55 19.45 12.46 -2.14
N HIS A 56 19.90 11.86 -1.04
CA HIS A 56 19.07 10.95 -0.26
C HIS A 56 17.89 11.67 0.40
N HIS A 57 18.10 12.88 0.93
CA HIS A 57 17.00 13.68 1.46
C HIS A 57 15.97 14.08 0.40
N THR A 58 16.42 14.43 -0.81
CA THR A 58 15.51 14.76 -1.93
C THR A 58 14.66 13.56 -2.31
N ILE A 59 15.25 12.37 -2.41
CA ILE A 59 14.51 11.14 -2.70
C ILE A 59 13.54 10.83 -1.55
N ALA A 60 14.02 10.82 -0.30
CA ALA A 60 13.18 10.53 0.87
C ALA A 60 11.96 11.46 0.98
N GLN A 61 12.14 12.75 0.71
CA GLN A 61 11.05 13.74 0.68
C GLN A 61 10.04 13.44 -0.42
N ALA A 62 10.49 13.16 -1.64
CA ALA A 62 9.61 12.80 -2.75
C ALA A 62 8.86 11.48 -2.47
N THR A 63 9.55 10.50 -1.90
CA THR A 63 8.99 9.22 -1.50
C THR A 63 7.89 9.38 -0.45
N GLU A 64 8.09 10.24 0.56
CA GLU A 64 7.07 10.51 1.58
C GLU A 64 5.80 11.14 0.98
N VAL A 65 5.94 12.08 0.03
CA VAL A 65 4.80 12.67 -0.67
C VAL A 65 4.06 11.63 -1.51
N ALA A 66 4.79 10.79 -2.24
CA ALA A 66 4.20 9.72 -3.05
C ALA A 66 3.49 8.68 -2.17
N HIS A 67 4.10 8.30 -1.04
CA HIS A 67 3.53 7.36 -0.07
C HIS A 67 2.20 7.87 0.48
N ALA A 68 2.14 9.13 0.91
CA ALA A 68 0.90 9.73 1.39
C ALA A 68 -0.22 9.75 0.32
N ARG A 69 0.14 9.97 -0.96
CA ARG A 69 -0.80 9.92 -2.08
C ARG A 69 -1.32 8.51 -2.32
N MET A 70 -0.45 7.50 -2.24
CA MET A 70 -0.86 6.10 -2.41
C MET A 70 -1.70 5.59 -1.24
N GLU A 71 -1.43 6.02 -0.01
CA GLU A 71 -2.31 5.71 1.12
C GLU A 71 -3.69 6.37 0.97
N GLN A 72 -3.76 7.62 0.49
CA GLN A 72 -5.06 8.22 0.17
C GLN A 72 -5.78 7.45 -0.94
N CYS A 73 -5.06 7.04 -1.99
CA CYS A 73 -5.63 6.21 -3.06
C CYS A 73 -6.19 4.89 -2.51
N LEU A 74 -5.46 4.21 -1.62
CA LEU A 74 -5.94 2.98 -0.97
C LEU A 74 -7.23 3.25 -0.18
N GLN A 75 -7.26 4.32 0.61
CA GLN A 75 -8.44 4.72 1.36
C GLN A 75 -9.66 4.94 0.44
N ASP A 76 -9.45 5.65 -0.66
CA ASP A 76 -10.52 5.99 -1.60
C ASP A 76 -11.06 4.74 -2.31
N ILE A 77 -10.18 3.83 -2.78
CA ILE A 77 -10.65 2.61 -3.46
C ILE A 77 -11.32 1.64 -2.49
N LEU A 78 -10.87 1.56 -1.23
CA LEU A 78 -11.53 0.75 -0.22
C LEU A 78 -12.94 1.29 0.09
N ASP A 79 -13.13 2.62 0.10
CA ASP A 79 -14.44 3.25 0.26
C ASP A 79 -15.35 3.01 -0.97
N ILE A 80 -14.82 3.23 -2.19
CA ILE A 80 -15.53 2.98 -3.46
C ILE A 80 -16.01 1.54 -3.55
N GLU A 81 -15.16 0.59 -3.16
CA GLU A 81 -15.47 -0.84 -3.20
C GLU A 81 -16.33 -1.30 -2.00
N GLY A 82 -16.54 -0.45 -0.98
CA GLY A 82 -17.37 -0.76 0.18
C GLY A 82 -16.72 -1.70 1.19
N TRP A 83 -15.39 -1.65 1.33
CA TRP A 83 -14.66 -2.38 2.37
C TRP A 83 -14.99 -1.85 3.76
N ASP A 84 -15.04 -2.74 4.74
CA ASP A 84 -15.11 -2.35 6.14
C ASP A 84 -13.81 -1.66 6.55
N GLN A 85 -13.90 -0.37 6.90
CA GLN A 85 -12.73 0.47 7.23
C GLN A 85 -12.15 0.20 8.63
N THR A 86 -12.84 -0.57 9.46
CA THR A 86 -12.37 -0.99 10.78
C THR A 86 -11.69 -2.34 10.69
N THR A 87 -12.33 -3.29 10.02
CA THR A 87 -11.87 -4.67 9.96
C THR A 87 -11.07 -4.98 8.70
N PHE A 88 -11.06 -4.10 7.70
CA PHE A 88 -10.47 -4.33 6.38
C PHE A 88 -10.99 -5.61 5.73
N LEU A 89 -12.26 -5.94 5.97
CA LEU A 89 -12.93 -7.06 5.34
C LEU A 89 -13.55 -6.61 4.02
N MET A 90 -13.29 -7.38 2.98
CA MET A 90 -13.89 -7.19 1.68
C MET A 90 -15.39 -7.53 1.73
N PRO A 91 -16.27 -6.74 1.11
CA PRO A 91 -17.71 -7.01 1.11
C PRO A 91 -18.03 -8.28 0.32
N GLU A 92 -19.09 -8.98 0.77
CA GLU A 92 -19.61 -10.20 0.14
C GLU A 92 -19.98 -9.99 -1.34
N SER A 93 -20.39 -8.78 -1.72
CA SER A 93 -20.74 -8.42 -3.11
C SER A 93 -19.56 -8.56 -4.07
N LEU A 94 -18.32 -8.42 -3.58
CA LEU A 94 -17.10 -8.58 -4.35
C LEU A 94 -16.55 -10.02 -4.28
N LYS A 95 -17.09 -10.85 -3.38
CA LYS A 95 -16.78 -12.27 -3.36
C LYS A 95 -17.45 -12.94 -4.57
N LYS A 96 -16.66 -13.59 -5.42
CA LYS A 96 -17.19 -14.48 -6.47
C LYS A 96 -18.25 -15.40 -5.87
N LYS A 97 -19.45 -15.44 -6.48
CA LYS A 97 -20.24 -16.68 -6.44
C LYS A 97 -19.35 -17.77 -7.03
N PRO A 98 -19.17 -18.93 -6.37
CA PRO A 98 -18.48 -20.05 -7.01
C PRO A 98 -19.14 -20.26 -8.36
N SER A 99 -18.35 -20.14 -9.44
CA SER A 99 -18.83 -20.52 -10.76
C SER A 99 -19.30 -21.96 -10.64
N LYS A 100 -20.61 -22.20 -10.77
CA LYS A 100 -21.10 -23.55 -10.98
C LYS A 100 -20.31 -24.08 -12.17
N SER A 101 -19.41 -25.02 -11.92
CA SER A 101 -18.84 -25.83 -12.98
C SER A 101 -20.03 -26.44 -13.73
N ILE A 102 -20.15 -26.08 -15.01
CA ILE A 102 -21.07 -26.73 -15.96
C ILE A 102 -20.44 -28.05 -16.37
#